data_AF-A0A2P6FRY7-F1
#
_entry.id   AF-A0A2P6FRY7-F1
#
_cell.length_a   1.000
_cell.length_b   1.000
_cell.length_c   1.000
_cell.angle_alpha   90.00
_cell.angle_beta   90.00
_cell.angle_gamma   90.00
#
_symmetry.space_group_name_H-M   'P 1'
#
loop_
_entity.id
_entity.type
_entity.pdbx_description
1 polymer ?
#
loop_
_entity_poly.entity_id
_entity_poly.type
_entity_poly.pdbx_seq_one_letter_code
_entity_poly.pdbx_strand_id
1 'polypeptide(L)'
;MHRRLIIILLVGFAQLPVTHSFSAQDHVLGSSNLTSVDEFQAAATGLNRDDMPGAALFKSNCLYCHNGSVRKAPHQQWLELMSPRNLHQALDEGIMAAQTKHLSQDQKQHIVSYLTFGVEQDNLSSLNAPRCSKSKIDFDTASLPPENNWGHDTSRYADAASAGLSADSIDKLRLKWAYAYPGANRARSQPAVGWGSV
;
A
#
# COMPACT_ATOMS: atom_id res chain seq x y z
N MET A 1 18.98 51.38 55.76
CA MET A 1 18.44 50.02 55.98
C MET A 1 17.08 49.93 55.32
N HIS A 2 16.94 49.14 54.24
CA HIS A 2 15.75 48.35 53.89
C HIS A 2 16.03 47.64 52.55
N ARG A 3 16.47 46.38 52.66
CA ARG A 3 16.58 45.43 51.55
C ARG A 3 15.16 45.10 51.06
N ARG A 4 14.88 45.32 49.77
CA ARG A 4 13.71 44.72 49.11
C ARG A 4 14.14 43.38 48.50
N LEU A 5 13.60 42.30 49.05
CA LEU A 5 13.83 40.94 48.59
C LEU A 5 12.93 40.69 47.37
N ILE A 6 13.53 40.46 46.20
CA ILE A 6 12.83 40.05 44.98
C ILE A 6 12.76 38.52 44.98
N ILE A 7 11.56 37.95 45.03
CA ILE A 7 11.34 36.51 44.88
C ILE A 7 10.96 36.28 43.41
N ILE A 8 11.89 35.73 42.63
CA ILE A 8 11.64 35.24 41.27
C ILE A 8 11.23 33.77 41.39
N LEU A 9 9.97 33.46 41.10
CA LEU A 9 9.46 32.09 41.06
C LEU A 9 9.73 31.52 39.66
N LEU A 10 10.80 30.72 39.53
CA LEU A 10 11.12 29.96 38.33
C LEU A 10 10.21 28.72 38.26
N VAL A 11 9.15 28.77 37.45
CA VAL A 11 8.36 27.58 37.10
C VAL A 11 9.08 26.86 35.96
N GLY A 12 9.79 25.79 36.31
CA GLY A 12 10.44 24.90 35.33
C GLY A 12 9.42 23.99 34.65
N PHE A 13 9.13 24.25 33.37
CA PHE A 13 8.46 23.28 32.51
C PHE A 13 9.49 22.25 32.02
N ALA A 14 9.50 21.07 32.65
CA ALA A 14 10.22 19.92 32.11
C ALA A 14 9.43 19.32 30.94
N GLN A 15 9.73 19.74 29.71
CA GLN A 15 9.30 19.03 28.52
C GLN A 15 10.18 17.79 28.34
N LEU A 16 9.63 16.61 28.64
CA LEU A 16 10.22 15.35 28.22
C LEU A 16 9.97 15.20 26.71
N PRO A 17 11.00 15.08 25.86
CA PRO A 17 10.79 14.77 24.46
C PRO A 17 10.32 13.31 24.35
N VAL A 18 9.06 13.12 23.95
CA VAL A 18 8.58 11.82 23.49
C VAL A 18 9.22 11.56 22.14
N THR A 19 10.31 10.80 22.13
CA THR A 19 10.90 10.26 20.91
C THR A 19 9.99 9.16 20.37
N HIS A 20 9.13 9.50 19.41
CA HIS A 20 8.49 8.49 18.56
C HIS A 20 9.55 7.94 17.60
N SER A 21 10.16 6.81 17.95
CA SER A 21 10.98 6.03 17.03
C SER A 21 10.06 5.31 16.04
N PHE A 22 9.94 5.83 14.82
CA PHE A 22 9.27 5.16 13.71
C PHE A 22 10.25 4.15 13.08
N SER A 23 10.55 3.06 13.79
CA SER A 23 11.57 2.06 13.40
C SER A 23 11.10 1.04 12.34
N ALA A 24 9.96 1.26 11.69
CA ALA A 24 9.34 0.22 10.85
C ALA A 24 9.64 0.34 9.34
N GLN A 25 10.34 1.37 8.88
CA GLN A 25 10.61 1.59 7.45
C GLN A 25 12.08 1.38 7.03
N ASP A 26 13.01 1.35 7.99
CA ASP A 26 14.44 1.20 7.68
C ASP A 26 14.81 -0.21 7.20
N HIS A 27 13.93 -1.21 7.37
CA HIS A 27 14.19 -2.59 6.96
C HIS A 27 13.85 -2.89 5.49
N VAL A 28 13.14 -2.02 4.77
CA VAL A 28 12.68 -2.32 3.39
C VAL A 28 13.45 -1.53 2.33
N LEU A 29 14.02 -0.37 2.68
CA LEU A 29 14.82 0.43 1.76
C LEU A 29 16.15 0.72 2.45
N GLY A 30 17.15 -0.14 2.22
CA GLY A 30 18.50 0.14 2.67
C GLY A 30 18.94 1.53 2.20
N SER A 31 19.61 2.29 3.06
CA SER A 31 20.08 3.67 2.78
C SER A 31 21.20 3.75 1.72
N SER A 32 21.33 2.71 0.90
CA SER A 32 22.35 2.58 -0.13
C SER A 32 21.76 3.10 -1.45
N ASN A 33 22.53 3.92 -2.17
CA ASN A 33 22.19 4.25 -3.55
C ASN A 33 22.10 2.95 -4.36
N LEU A 34 21.08 2.85 -5.22
CA LEU A 34 20.89 1.68 -6.05
C LEU A 34 22.10 1.51 -7.00
N THR A 35 22.76 0.36 -6.95
CA THR A 35 23.97 0.04 -7.72
C THR A 35 23.70 -0.82 -8.95
N SER A 36 22.55 -1.50 -9.01
CA SER A 36 22.14 -2.34 -10.15
C SER A 36 20.64 -2.29 -10.39
N VAL A 37 20.24 -2.57 -11.63
CA VAL A 37 18.83 -2.80 -11.98
C VAL A 37 18.25 -4.05 -11.31
N ASP A 38 19.10 -4.98 -10.87
CA ASP A 38 18.70 -6.19 -10.16
C ASP A 38 18.13 -5.89 -8.76
N GLU A 39 18.50 -4.75 -8.16
CA GLU A 39 17.95 -4.29 -6.88
C GLU A 39 16.49 -3.80 -7.01
N PHE A 40 15.98 -3.64 -8.24
CA PHE A 40 14.56 -3.44 -8.51
C PHE A 40 13.79 -4.75 -8.71
N GLN A 41 14.45 -5.92 -8.69
CA GLN A 41 13.74 -7.19 -8.75
C GLN A 41 13.03 -7.41 -7.40
N ALA A 42 11.70 -7.47 -7.44
CA ALA A 42 10.86 -7.77 -6.28
C ALA A 42 11.01 -9.22 -5.75
N ALA A 43 11.93 -10.01 -6.32
CA ALA A 43 12.23 -11.35 -5.84
C ALA A 43 13.10 -11.27 -4.58
N ALA A 44 12.75 -12.03 -3.53
CA ALA A 44 13.62 -12.11 -2.36
C ALA A 44 15.00 -12.64 -2.80
N THR A 45 16.06 -11.93 -2.41
CA THR A 45 17.44 -12.24 -2.80
C THR A 45 17.76 -13.72 -2.49
N GLY A 46 18.16 -14.49 -3.50
CA GLY A 46 18.53 -15.91 -3.34
C GLY A 46 17.40 -16.94 -3.54
N LEU A 47 16.20 -16.54 -3.96
CA LEU A 47 15.14 -17.49 -4.35
C LEU A 47 15.28 -17.95 -5.80
N ASN A 48 15.48 -19.25 -6.02
CA ASN A 48 15.23 -19.88 -7.32
C ASN A 48 13.77 -20.34 -7.39
N ARG A 49 12.95 -19.59 -8.13
CA ARG A 49 11.51 -19.86 -8.26
C ARG A 49 11.20 -21.21 -8.89
N ASP A 50 12.05 -21.69 -9.81
CA ASP A 50 11.79 -22.93 -10.53
C ASP A 50 11.99 -24.18 -9.65
N ASP A 51 12.70 -24.03 -8.53
CA ASP A 51 12.89 -25.10 -7.53
C ASP A 51 11.74 -25.14 -6.51
N MET A 52 10.83 -24.15 -6.51
CA MET A 52 9.70 -24.12 -5.59
C MET A 52 8.72 -25.26 -5.89
N PRO A 53 8.11 -25.89 -4.86
CA PRO A 53 7.12 -26.96 -5.05
C PRO A 53 5.95 -26.54 -5.98
N GLY A 54 5.61 -25.25 -5.97
CA GLY A 54 4.55 -24.69 -6.80
C GLY A 54 4.85 -24.65 -8.29
N ALA A 55 6.11 -24.69 -8.71
CA ALA A 55 6.49 -24.60 -10.12
C ALA A 55 5.92 -25.77 -10.94
N ALA A 56 6.10 -27.00 -10.44
CA ALA A 56 5.57 -28.20 -11.10
C ALA A 56 4.03 -28.23 -11.09
N LEU A 57 3.42 -27.78 -9.99
CA LEU A 57 1.97 -27.68 -9.84
C LEU A 57 1.38 -26.65 -10.81
N PHE A 58 1.96 -25.46 -10.91
CA PHE A 58 1.50 -24.43 -11.83
C PHE A 58 1.64 -24.89 -13.29
N LYS A 59 2.78 -25.50 -13.63
CA LYS A 59 3.03 -26.04 -14.97
C LYS A 59 1.99 -27.09 -15.39
N SER A 60 1.63 -27.99 -14.49
CA SER A 60 0.70 -29.10 -14.78
C SER A 60 -0.78 -28.70 -14.74
N ASN A 61 -1.15 -27.68 -13.96
CA ASN A 61 -2.56 -27.35 -13.71
C ASN A 61 -3.00 -25.99 -14.30
N CYS A 62 -2.09 -25.06 -14.52
CA CYS A 62 -2.43 -23.66 -14.78
C CYS A 62 -1.86 -23.15 -16.10
N LEU A 63 -0.61 -23.50 -16.42
CA LEU A 63 0.16 -22.88 -17.51
C LEU A 63 -0.48 -23.07 -18.88
N TYR A 64 -1.19 -24.17 -19.12
CA TYR A 64 -1.89 -24.40 -20.39
C TYR A 64 -2.84 -23.25 -20.76
N CYS A 65 -3.56 -22.71 -19.77
CA CYS A 65 -4.47 -21.58 -19.98
C CYS A 65 -3.79 -20.23 -19.73
N HIS A 66 -2.87 -20.15 -18.76
CA HIS A 66 -2.23 -18.90 -18.32
C HIS A 66 -0.93 -18.54 -19.08
N ASN A 67 -0.65 -19.20 -20.21
CA ASN A 67 0.47 -18.88 -21.11
C ASN A 67 0.20 -17.72 -22.10
N GLY A 68 -0.95 -17.06 -22.00
CA GLY A 68 -1.34 -15.96 -22.90
C GLY A 68 -2.10 -16.37 -24.16
N SER A 69 -2.29 -17.66 -24.42
CA SER A 69 -3.04 -18.14 -25.59
C SER A 69 -4.57 -18.07 -25.42
N VAL A 70 -5.07 -18.08 -24.18
CA VAL A 70 -6.51 -18.08 -23.89
C VAL A 70 -6.98 -16.67 -23.55
N ARG A 71 -7.82 -16.07 -24.42
CA ARG A 71 -8.28 -14.67 -24.31
C ARG A 71 -8.89 -14.28 -22.96
N LYS A 72 -9.57 -15.21 -22.28
CA LYS A 72 -10.23 -14.96 -20.98
C LYS A 72 -9.37 -15.32 -19.77
N ALA A 73 -8.18 -15.91 -19.97
CA ALA A 73 -7.26 -16.21 -18.90
C ALA A 73 -6.17 -15.13 -18.85
N PRO A 74 -5.94 -14.47 -17.69
CA PRO A 74 -4.82 -13.56 -17.55
C PRO A 74 -3.49 -14.32 -17.74
N HIS A 75 -2.54 -13.74 -18.44
CA HIS A 75 -1.20 -14.33 -18.57
C HIS A 75 -0.53 -14.43 -17.18
N GLN A 76 0.32 -15.44 -16.96
CA GLN A 76 1.13 -15.62 -15.76
C GLN A 76 1.73 -14.31 -15.20
N GLN A 77 2.33 -13.43 -15.98
CA GLN A 77 2.92 -12.21 -15.39
C GLN A 77 1.87 -11.28 -14.77
N TRP A 78 0.61 -11.34 -15.21
CA TRP A 78 -0.48 -10.63 -14.54
C TRP A 78 -0.88 -11.27 -13.22
N LEU A 79 -0.76 -12.58 -13.09
CA LEU A 79 -0.98 -13.29 -11.83
C LEU A 79 0.12 -12.97 -10.82
N GLU A 80 1.37 -12.85 -11.29
CA GLU A 80 2.54 -12.48 -10.49
C GLU A 80 2.43 -11.06 -9.89
N LEU A 81 1.57 -10.21 -10.45
CA LEU A 81 1.26 -8.87 -9.93
C LEU A 81 0.07 -8.86 -8.93
N MET A 82 -0.52 -10.01 -8.63
CA MET A 82 -1.64 -10.11 -7.68
C MET A 82 -1.13 -10.40 -6.27
N SER A 83 -1.92 -9.99 -5.27
CA SER A 83 -1.63 -10.35 -3.89
C SER A 83 -1.84 -11.86 -3.66
N PRO A 84 -1.07 -12.50 -2.75
CA PRO A 84 -1.30 -13.88 -2.37
C PRO A 84 -2.75 -14.15 -1.98
N ARG A 85 -3.36 -13.25 -1.20
CA ARG A 85 -4.77 -13.32 -0.77
C ARG A 85 -5.75 -13.42 -1.94
N ASN A 86 -5.58 -12.58 -2.97
CA ASN A 86 -6.47 -12.62 -4.13
C ASN A 86 -6.33 -13.91 -4.92
N LEU A 87 -5.09 -14.41 -5.05
CA LEU A 87 -4.85 -15.66 -5.74
C LEU A 87 -5.50 -16.82 -4.98
N HIS A 88 -5.32 -16.90 -3.66
CA HIS A 88 -6.03 -17.87 -2.83
C HIS A 88 -7.55 -17.78 -2.98
N GLN A 89 -8.11 -16.59 -2.84
CA GLN A 89 -9.54 -16.37 -3.03
C GLN A 89 -10.02 -16.87 -4.40
N ALA A 90 -9.28 -16.56 -5.48
CA ALA A 90 -9.60 -17.03 -6.81
C ALA A 90 -9.59 -18.57 -6.94
N LEU A 91 -8.63 -19.24 -6.29
CA LEU A 91 -8.45 -20.70 -6.31
C LEU A 91 -9.40 -21.44 -5.36
N ASP A 92 -9.93 -20.79 -4.32
CA ASP A 92 -10.78 -21.44 -3.32
C ASP A 92 -12.27 -21.24 -3.57
N GLU A 93 -12.68 -20.00 -3.82
CA GLU A 93 -14.10 -19.61 -3.92
C GLU A 93 -14.42 -18.76 -5.16
N GLY A 94 -13.39 -18.28 -5.86
CA GLY A 94 -13.55 -17.41 -7.03
C GLY A 94 -13.63 -18.16 -8.37
N ILE A 95 -13.27 -17.44 -9.43
CA ILE A 95 -13.45 -17.91 -10.81
C ILE A 95 -12.65 -19.18 -11.16
N MET A 96 -11.60 -19.50 -10.40
CA MET A 96 -10.76 -20.67 -10.63
C MET A 96 -11.12 -21.85 -9.73
N ALA A 97 -12.05 -21.71 -8.79
CA ALA A 97 -12.42 -22.75 -7.82
C ALA A 97 -12.79 -24.09 -8.49
N ALA A 98 -13.49 -24.05 -9.63
CA ALA A 98 -13.82 -25.25 -10.38
C ALA A 98 -12.60 -25.96 -10.98
N GLN A 99 -11.60 -25.19 -11.43
CA GLN A 99 -10.37 -25.70 -12.07
C GLN A 99 -9.35 -26.22 -11.06
N THR A 100 -9.48 -25.84 -9.80
CA THR A 100 -8.56 -26.20 -8.71
C THR A 100 -9.20 -27.13 -7.69
N LYS A 101 -10.41 -27.62 -7.97
CA LYS A 101 -11.18 -28.48 -7.04
C LYS A 101 -10.45 -29.77 -6.67
N HIS A 102 -9.60 -30.28 -7.55
CA HIS A 102 -8.80 -31.49 -7.32
C HIS A 102 -7.52 -31.24 -6.53
N LEU A 103 -7.14 -29.98 -6.30
CA LEU A 103 -5.93 -29.62 -5.56
C LEU A 103 -6.21 -29.49 -4.07
N SER A 104 -5.29 -29.99 -3.25
CA SER A 104 -5.31 -29.76 -1.81
C SER A 104 -5.02 -28.29 -1.47
N GLN A 105 -5.33 -27.88 -0.23
CA GLN A 105 -5.00 -26.53 0.23
C GLN A 105 -3.49 -26.25 0.19
N ASP A 106 -2.67 -27.21 0.60
CA ASP A 106 -1.20 -27.09 0.52
C ASP A 106 -0.70 -26.93 -0.91
N GLN A 107 -1.29 -27.66 -1.88
CA GLN A 107 -0.95 -27.51 -3.29
C GLN A 107 -1.32 -26.12 -3.81
N LYS A 108 -2.48 -25.58 -3.43
CA LYS A 108 -2.88 -24.21 -3.77
C LYS A 108 -1.93 -23.18 -3.15
N GLN A 109 -1.56 -23.34 -1.89
CA GLN A 109 -0.55 -22.50 -1.21
C GLN A 109 0.78 -22.51 -1.95
N HIS A 110 1.27 -23.68 -2.37
CA HIS A 110 2.50 -23.77 -3.14
C HIS A 110 2.39 -23.05 -4.49
N ILE A 111 1.26 -23.19 -5.20
CA ILE A 111 1.02 -22.46 -6.47
C ILE A 111 1.04 -20.95 -6.22
N VAL A 112 0.36 -20.47 -5.18
CA VAL A 112 0.35 -19.04 -4.85
C VAL A 112 1.76 -18.56 -4.52
N SER A 113 2.46 -19.28 -3.65
CA SER A 113 3.84 -18.95 -3.27
C SER A 113 4.78 -18.89 -4.48
N TYR A 114 4.59 -19.80 -5.46
CA TYR A 114 5.33 -19.77 -6.72
C TYR A 114 5.02 -18.49 -7.52
N LEU A 115 3.75 -18.12 -7.66
CA LEU A 115 3.32 -16.92 -8.38
C LEU A 115 3.77 -15.63 -7.70
N THR A 116 3.88 -15.63 -6.37
CA THR A 116 4.21 -14.43 -5.58
C THR A 116 5.66 -14.41 -5.13
N PHE A 117 6.53 -15.23 -5.72
CA PHE A 117 7.96 -15.29 -5.39
C PHE A 117 8.24 -15.51 -3.89
N GLY A 118 7.42 -16.34 -3.25
CA GLY A 118 7.53 -16.66 -1.82
C GLY A 118 7.00 -15.56 -0.89
N VAL A 119 6.36 -14.51 -1.43
CA VAL A 119 5.67 -13.52 -0.60
C VAL A 119 4.52 -14.21 0.10
N GLU A 120 4.61 -14.26 1.42
CA GLU A 120 3.58 -14.78 2.31
C GLU A 120 2.35 -13.86 2.31
N GLN A 121 1.20 -14.40 2.73
CA GLN A 121 0.00 -13.59 2.88
C GLN A 121 0.25 -12.47 3.91
N ASP A 122 0.23 -11.22 3.45
CA ASP A 122 0.19 -10.09 4.37
C ASP A 122 -1.04 -10.22 5.28
N ASN A 123 -0.81 -10.21 6.59
CA ASN A 123 -1.87 -10.15 7.59
C ASN A 123 -2.43 -8.72 7.69
N LEU A 124 -2.95 -8.21 6.58
CA LEU A 124 -3.65 -6.91 6.52
C LEU A 124 -5.02 -6.95 7.20
N SER A 125 -5.42 -8.11 7.72
CA SER A 125 -6.61 -8.31 8.57
C SER A 125 -6.59 -7.41 9.82
N SER A 126 -5.44 -6.82 10.16
CA SER A 126 -5.26 -5.88 11.26
C SER A 126 -5.36 -4.40 10.86
N LEU A 127 -5.49 -4.05 9.57
CA LEU A 127 -5.69 -2.66 9.15
C LEU A 127 -7.13 -2.23 9.42
N ASN A 128 -7.44 -2.01 10.70
CA ASN A 128 -8.61 -1.26 11.09
C ASN A 128 -8.42 0.16 10.58
N ALA A 129 -9.08 0.50 9.46
CA ALA A 129 -9.17 1.88 9.02
C ALA A 129 -9.65 2.73 10.22
N PRO A 130 -8.94 3.81 10.58
CA PRO A 130 -9.32 4.66 11.69
C PRO A 130 -10.78 5.08 11.52
N ARG A 131 -11.63 4.69 12.45
CA ARG A 131 -13.01 5.14 12.45
C ARG A 131 -13.09 6.49 13.13
N CYS A 132 -13.88 7.39 12.57
CA CYS A 132 -14.22 8.63 13.24
C CYS A 132 -14.81 8.30 14.61
N SER A 133 -14.22 8.84 15.68
CA SER A 133 -14.73 8.68 17.05
C SER A 133 -16.01 9.49 17.28
N LYS A 134 -16.21 10.55 16.48
CA LYS A 134 -17.40 11.39 16.50
C LYS A 134 -18.44 10.82 15.53
N SER A 135 -19.68 10.71 16.00
CA SER A 135 -20.84 10.35 15.16
C SER A 135 -21.27 11.47 14.20
N LYS A 136 -20.78 12.70 14.43
CA LYS A 136 -20.99 13.86 13.56
C LYS A 136 -19.65 14.44 13.14
N ILE A 137 -19.44 14.51 11.83
CA ILE A 137 -18.35 15.25 11.20
C ILE A 137 -18.91 16.64 10.89
N ASP A 138 -18.19 17.68 11.29
CA ASP A 138 -18.50 19.05 10.90
C ASP A 138 -17.89 19.27 9.51
N PHE A 139 -18.75 19.28 8.50
CA PHE A 139 -18.35 19.42 7.10
C PHE A 139 -18.31 20.90 6.74
N ASP A 140 -17.18 21.36 6.22
CA ASP A 140 -17.06 22.72 5.70
C ASP A 140 -17.71 22.82 4.31
N THR A 141 -18.98 23.20 4.26
CA THR A 141 -19.72 23.29 2.99
C THR A 141 -19.17 24.35 2.02
N ALA A 142 -18.35 25.29 2.49
CA ALA A 142 -17.69 26.28 1.66
C ALA A 142 -16.38 25.75 1.04
N SER A 143 -15.78 24.72 1.62
CA SER A 143 -14.58 24.05 1.08
C SER A 143 -14.95 23.11 -0.08
N LEU A 144 -15.14 23.69 -1.27
CA LEU A 144 -15.33 22.92 -2.49
C LEU A 144 -14.01 22.26 -2.95
N PRO A 145 -14.05 21.00 -3.44
CA PRO A 145 -12.86 20.39 -4.02
C PRO A 145 -12.44 21.15 -5.29
N PRO A 146 -11.13 21.23 -5.58
CA PRO A 146 -10.66 21.84 -6.82
C PRO A 146 -11.18 21.05 -8.03
N GLU A 147 -11.53 21.75 -9.11
CA GLU A 147 -12.00 21.15 -10.37
C GLU A 147 -10.84 20.56 -11.19
N ASN A 148 -10.04 19.69 -10.58
CA ASN A 148 -8.92 19.01 -11.23
C ASN A 148 -9.07 17.48 -11.17
N ASN A 149 -8.34 16.78 -12.04
CA ASN A 149 -8.26 15.31 -12.08
C ASN A 149 -9.60 14.60 -12.41
N TRP A 150 -9.71 13.33 -12.02
CA TRP A 150 -10.57 12.32 -12.66
C TRP A 150 -12.04 12.77 -12.73
N GLY A 151 -12.51 13.02 -13.94
CA GLY A 151 -13.90 13.38 -14.21
C GLY A 151 -14.19 14.89 -14.30
N HIS A 152 -13.24 15.77 -13.95
CA HIS A 152 -13.36 17.23 -14.11
C HIS A 152 -12.47 17.75 -15.23
N ASP A 153 -11.18 17.40 -15.20
CA ASP A 153 -10.21 17.75 -16.22
C ASP A 153 -9.36 16.50 -16.57
N THR A 154 -9.17 16.29 -17.87
CA THR A 154 -8.36 15.17 -18.40
C THR A 154 -6.88 15.50 -18.46
N SER A 155 -6.49 16.75 -18.20
CA SER A 155 -5.10 17.10 -18.02
C SER A 155 -4.50 16.31 -16.85
N ARG A 156 -3.27 15.81 -17.03
CA ARG A 156 -2.53 15.09 -15.98
C ARG A 156 -1.71 16.07 -15.14
N TYR A 157 -2.24 17.26 -14.93
CA TYR A 157 -1.56 18.41 -14.38
C TYR A 157 -2.53 19.19 -13.49
N ALA A 158 -2.04 19.65 -12.33
CA ALA A 158 -2.77 20.60 -11.49
C ALA A 158 -2.11 21.97 -11.64
N ASP A 159 -2.91 22.99 -11.94
CA ASP A 159 -2.41 24.36 -12.07
C ASP A 159 -1.90 24.90 -10.71
N ALA A 160 -1.07 25.94 -10.77
CA ALA A 160 -0.42 26.50 -9.59
C ALA A 160 -1.42 27.04 -8.54
N ALA A 161 -2.57 27.59 -8.97
CA ALA A 161 -3.58 28.10 -8.05
C ALA A 161 -4.29 26.96 -7.31
N SER A 162 -4.62 25.88 -8.01
CA SER A 162 -5.22 24.68 -7.41
C SER A 162 -4.24 23.90 -6.53
N ALA A 163 -2.98 23.80 -6.94
CA ALA A 163 -1.97 23.05 -6.20
C ALA A 163 -1.55 23.77 -4.92
N GLY A 164 -1.43 25.10 -4.94
CA GLY A 164 -0.97 25.89 -3.79
C GLY A 164 0.46 25.55 -3.36
N LEU A 165 1.26 24.98 -4.26
CA LEU A 165 2.64 24.54 -4.00
C LEU A 165 3.64 25.35 -4.82
N SER A 166 4.76 25.73 -4.18
CA SER A 166 5.95 26.30 -4.82
C SER A 166 7.13 25.35 -4.71
N ALA A 167 8.17 25.55 -5.52
CA ALA A 167 9.40 24.76 -5.45
C ALA A 167 10.02 24.77 -4.03
N ASP A 168 9.99 25.93 -3.36
CA ASP A 168 10.51 26.10 -1.99
C ASP A 168 9.62 25.46 -0.90
N SER A 169 8.50 24.85 -1.27
CA SER A 169 7.60 24.16 -0.34
C SER A 169 7.81 22.64 -0.34
N ILE A 170 8.51 22.10 -1.33
CA ILE A 170 8.64 20.64 -1.54
C ILE A 170 9.38 19.97 -0.38
N ASP A 171 10.44 20.61 0.14
CA ASP A 171 11.22 20.12 1.28
C ASP A 171 10.47 20.20 2.62
N LYS A 172 9.37 20.95 2.68
CA LYS A 172 8.53 21.14 3.87
C LYS A 172 7.30 20.24 3.89
N LEU A 173 7.03 19.50 2.81
CA LEU A 173 5.86 18.62 2.72
C LEU A 173 5.93 17.51 3.76
N ARG A 174 4.79 17.20 4.36
CA ARG A 174 4.61 16.08 5.28
C ARG A 174 3.38 15.28 4.88
N LEU A 175 3.44 13.96 5.04
CA LEU A 175 2.29 13.09 4.79
C LEU A 175 1.15 13.45 5.74
N LYS A 176 0.04 13.95 5.20
CA LYS A 176 -1.18 14.23 5.99
C LYS A 176 -2.00 12.97 6.23
N TRP A 177 -2.14 12.14 5.21
CA TRP A 177 -2.83 10.86 5.26
C TRP A 177 -2.40 9.99 4.06
N ALA A 178 -2.54 8.68 4.19
CA ALA A 178 -2.47 7.73 3.10
C ALA A 178 -3.58 6.69 3.28
N TYR A 179 -4.12 6.19 2.18
CA TYR A 179 -5.12 5.13 2.19
C TYR A 179 -4.59 3.93 1.41
N ALA A 180 -4.71 2.75 2.00
CA ALA A 180 -4.38 1.50 1.34
C ALA A 180 -5.67 0.80 0.94
N TYR A 181 -5.62 0.06 -0.18
CA TYR A 181 -6.66 -0.87 -0.57
C TYR A 181 -6.10 -2.30 -0.42
N PRO A 182 -6.16 -2.91 0.79
CA PRO A 182 -5.63 -4.25 1.02
C PRO A 182 -6.11 -5.25 -0.03
N GLY A 183 -5.16 -5.92 -0.68
CA GLY A 183 -5.45 -6.88 -1.73
C GLY A 183 -5.91 -6.30 -3.06
N ALA A 184 -6.20 -5.00 -3.20
CA ALA A 184 -6.55 -4.45 -4.50
C ALA A 184 -5.30 -4.34 -5.40
N ASN A 185 -5.46 -4.71 -6.67
CA ASN A 185 -4.41 -4.53 -7.68
C ASN A 185 -4.45 -3.13 -8.34
N ARG A 186 -5.57 -2.41 -8.22
CA ARG A 186 -5.80 -1.09 -8.84
C ARG A 186 -6.81 -0.29 -8.02
N ALA A 187 -6.54 0.98 -7.77
CA ALA A 187 -7.56 1.94 -7.36
C ALA A 187 -8.33 2.38 -8.62
N ARG A 188 -9.64 2.14 -8.65
CA ARG A 188 -10.48 2.46 -9.82
C ARG A 188 -11.20 3.81 -9.73
N SER A 189 -11.17 4.42 -8.55
CA SER A 189 -11.77 5.72 -8.29
C SER A 189 -10.84 6.54 -7.40
N GLN A 190 -10.86 7.85 -7.57
CA GLN A 190 -10.26 8.77 -6.62
C GLN A 190 -11.00 8.66 -5.28
N PRO A 191 -10.31 8.77 -4.13
CA PRO A 191 -10.97 8.98 -2.85
C PRO A 191 -11.93 10.17 -2.93
N ALA A 192 -13.03 10.12 -2.19
CA ALA A 192 -13.99 11.22 -2.15
C ALA A 192 -13.37 12.37 -1.35
N VAL A 193 -13.00 13.46 -2.02
CA VAL A 193 -12.46 14.66 -1.38
C VAL A 193 -13.51 15.77 -1.44
N GLY A 194 -13.81 16.36 -0.30
CA GLY A 194 -14.78 17.45 -0.23
C GLY A 194 -15.06 17.89 1.19
N TRP A 195 -15.55 19.11 1.34
CA TRP A 195 -16.01 19.66 2.62
C TRP A 195 -14.98 19.60 3.76
N GLY A 196 -13.70 19.82 3.44
CA GLY A 196 -12.59 19.73 4.38
C GLY A 196 -12.20 18.30 4.79
N SER A 197 -12.69 17.27 4.10
CA SER A 197 -12.51 15.85 4.43
C SER A 197 -12.10 14.98 3.23
N VAL A 198 -11.57 13.79 3.54
CA VAL A 198 -11.23 12.69 2.62
C VAL A 198 -11.76 11.37 3.20
#